data_AF-A0A8J7X6I6-F1
#
_entry.id   AF-A0A8J7X6I6-F1
#
_cell.length_a   1.000
_cell.length_b   1.000
_cell.length_c   1.000
_cell.angle_alpha   90.00
_cell.angle_beta   90.00
_cell.angle_gamma   90.00
#
_symmetry.space_group_name_H-M   'P 1'
#
loop_
_entity.id
_entity.type
_entity.pdbx_description
1 polymer ?
#
loop_
_entity_poly.entity_id
_entity_poly.type
_entity_poly.pdbx_seq_one_letter_code
_entity_poly.pdbx_strand_id
1 'polypeptide(L)' 'MPVEELVLGDKKITLVGTAHVSEESVKAVEDAIKKHKPDAVAVELCKQRYDALKNEKKWDEEEITD' A
#
# COMPACT_ATOMS: atom_id res chain seq x y z
N MET A 1 -14.11 7.16 -1.46
CA MET A 1 -13.51 6.18 -0.52
C MET A 1 -13.57 6.65 0.94
N PRO A 2 -13.87 5.76 1.92
CA PRO A 2 -13.92 6.13 3.34
C PRO A 2 -12.51 6.38 3.91
N VAL A 3 -12.42 7.35 4.82
CA VAL A 3 -11.19 7.68 5.55
C VAL A 3 -11.54 7.81 7.03
N GLU A 4 -10.85 7.05 7.87
CA GLU A 4 -11.03 7.06 9.33
C GLU A 4 -9.72 7.46 10.02
N GLU A 5 -9.82 8.21 11.11
CA GLU A 5 -8.68 8.55 11.95
C GLU A 5 -8.79 7.85 13.30
N LEU A 6 -7.70 7.18 13.69
CA LEU A 6 -7.59 6.42 14.92
C LEU A 6 -6.35 6.88 15.69
N VAL A 7 -6.41 6.79 17.01
CA VAL A 7 -5.26 7.04 17.89
C VAL A 7 -4.90 5.74 18.59
N LEU A 8 -3.64 5.33 18.47
CA LEU A 8 -3.10 4.14 19.11
C LEU A 8 -1.82 4.51 19.87
N GLY A 9 -1.95 4.72 21.17
CA GLY A 9 -0.87 5.25 22.00
C GLY A 9 -0.49 6.66 21.57
N ASP A 10 0.77 6.85 21.20
CA ASP A 10 1.33 8.09 20.67
C ASP A 10 1.20 8.23 19.14
N LYS A 11 0.58 7.25 18.47
CA LYS A 11 0.46 7.22 17.01
C LYS A 11 -0.91 7.68 16.56
N LYS A 12 -0.93 8.55 15.55
CA LYS A 12 -2.11 8.86 14.75
C LYS A 12 -2.10 7.98 13.50
N ILE A 13 -3.18 7.24 13.27
CA ILE A 13 -3.35 6.36 12.11
C ILE A 13 -4.49 6.90 11.26
N THR A 14 -4.22 7.13 9.98
CA THR A 14 -5.25 7.44 8.98
C THR A 14 -5.49 6.18 8.15
N LEU A 15 -6.65 5.56 8.30
CA LEU A 15 -7.06 4.37 7.56
C LEU A 15 -7.85 4.79 6.32
N VAL A 16 -7.38 4.40 5.14
CA VAL A 16 -8.02 4.71 3.86
C VAL A 16 -8.55 3.41 3.26
N GLY A 17 -9.87 3.29 3.14
CA GLY A 17 -10.47 2.13 2.48
C GLY A 17 -10.23 2.19 0.97
N THR A 18 -9.80 1.08 0.36
CA THR A 18 -9.61 0.96 -1.09
C THR A 18 -10.54 -0.09 -1.69
N ALA A 19 -10.98 0.09 -2.93
CA ALA A 19 -11.66 -0.94 -3.71
C ALA A 19 -10.68 -1.58 -4.71
N HIS A 20 -10.96 -2.82 -5.14
CA HIS A 20 -10.11 -3.52 -6.10
C HIS A 20 -10.06 -2.75 -7.43
N VAL A 21 -8.86 -2.31 -7.82
CA VAL A 21 -8.54 -1.75 -9.15
C VAL A 21 -9.47 -0.59 -9.53
N SER A 22 -9.49 0.46 -8.71
CA SER A 22 -10.30 1.67 -8.95
C SER A 22 -9.43 2.93 -8.98
N GLU A 23 -9.56 3.74 -10.04
CA GLU A 23 -8.94 5.07 -10.14
C GLU A 23 -9.36 5.99 -8.98
N GLU A 24 -10.60 5.84 -8.49
CA GLU A 24 -11.08 6.57 -7.32
C GLU A 24 -10.27 6.20 -6.07
N SER A 25 -9.87 4.93 -5.94
CA SER A 25 -9.01 4.49 -4.84
C SER A 25 -7.62 5.10 -4.94
N VAL A 26 -7.05 5.15 -6.14
CA VAL A 26 -5.73 5.79 -6.38
C VAL A 26 -5.78 7.27 -5.97
N LYS A 27 -6.77 8.01 -6.48
CA LYS A 27 -6.93 9.43 -6.16
C LYS A 27 -7.15 9.67 -4.66
N ALA A 28 -7.98 8.85 -4.01
CA ALA A 28 -8.24 8.99 -2.59
C ALA A 28 -6.99 8.77 -1.73
N VAL A 29 -6.13 7.80 -2.11
CA VAL A 29 -4.85 7.56 -1.43
C VAL A 29 -3.90 8.74 -1.65
N GLU A 30 -3.77 9.23 -2.88
CA GLU A 30 -2.92 10.40 -3.18
C GLU A 30 -3.33 11.64 -2.37
N ASP A 31 -4.63 11.94 -2.34
CA ASP A 31 -5.16 13.10 -1.61
C ASP A 31 -4.96 12.94 -0.10
N ALA A 32 -5.12 11.71 0.44
CA ALA A 32 -4.85 11.43 1.84
C ALA A 32 -3.38 11.65 2.21
N ILE A 33 -2.44 11.18 1.38
CA ILE A 33 -1.00 11.37 1.62
C ILE A 33 -0.65 12.86 1.58
N LYS A 34 -1.15 13.61 0.58
CA LYS A 34 -0.90 15.07 0.46
C LYS A 34 -1.44 15.85 1.66
N LYS A 35 -2.63 15.48 2.15
CA LYS A 35 -3.31 16.15 3.26
C LYS A 35 -2.69 15.82 4.62
N HIS A 36 -2.47 14.53 4.89
CA HIS A 36 -2.08 14.05 6.22
C HIS A 36 -0.57 13.98 6.43
N LYS A 37 0.23 13.96 5.35
CA LYS A 37 1.69 13.92 5.37
C LYS A 37 2.25 12.94 6.40
N PRO A 38 1.87 11.65 6.34
CA PRO A 38 2.27 10.68 7.34
C PRO A 38 3.77 10.40 7.28
N ASP A 39 4.37 10.04 8.41
CA ASP A 39 5.78 9.63 8.48
C ASP A 39 6.04 8.29 7.76
N ALA A 40 5.01 7.45 7.65
CA ALA A 40 5.07 6.16 6.99
C ALA A 40 3.73 5.79 6.34
N VAL A 41 3.78 4.99 5.27
CA VAL A 41 2.61 4.41 4.60
C VAL A 41 2.69 2.89 4.72
N ALA A 42 1.66 2.28 5.32
CA ALA A 42 1.49 0.84 5.38
C ALA A 42 0.48 0.40 4.31
N VAL A 43 0.82 -0.65 3.56
CA VAL A 43 -0.05 -1.22 2.52
C VAL A 43 -0.49 -2.60 2.97
N GLU A 44 -1.80 -2.82 3.04
CA GLU A 44 -2.36 -4.15 3.28
C GLU A 44 -2.19 -4.99 2.02
N LEU A 45 -1.60 -6.17 2.18
CA LEU A 45 -1.35 -7.10 1.10
C LEU A 45 -1.74 -8.49 1.57
N CYS A 46 -2.52 -9.18 0.74
CA CYS A 46 -2.70 -10.61 0.94
C CYS A 46 -1.36 -11.35 0.80
N LYS A 47 -1.25 -12.51 1.46
CA LYS A 47 -0.01 -13.30 1.53
C LYS A 47 0.66 -13.52 0.16
N GLN A 48 -0.12 -13.83 -0.87
CA GLN A 48 0.42 -14.06 -2.22
C GLN A 48 1.11 -12.81 -2.80
N ARG A 49 0.52 -11.61 -2.63
CA ARG A 49 1.12 -10.35 -3.12
C ARG A 49 2.35 -9.96 -2.30
N TYR A 50 2.30 -10.16 -0.98
CA TYR A 50 3.45 -9.97 -0.12
C TYR A 50 4.62 -10.89 -0.53
N ASP A 51 4.34 -12.17 -0.73
CA ASP A 51 5.34 -13.16 -1.14
C ASP A 51 5.90 -12.82 -2.53
N ALA A 52 5.08 -12.37 -3.48
CA ALA A 52 5.54 -11.91 -4.79
C ALA A 52 6.50 -10.71 -4.67
N LEU A 53 6.10 -9.63 -3.99
CA LEU A 53 6.93 -8.43 -3.79
C LEU A 53 8.24 -8.73 -3.07
N LYS A 54 8.23 -9.67 -2.11
CA LYS A 54 9.44 -10.07 -1.38
C LYS A 54 10.38 -10.94 -2.23
N ASN A 55 9.82 -11.73 -3.15
CA ASN A 55 10.56 -12.66 -4.00
C ASN A 55 10.91 -12.09 -5.38
N GLU A 56 10.57 -10.83 -5.69
CA GLU A 56 11.02 -10.14 -6.92
C GLU A 56 12.55 -10.12 -7.07
N LYS A 57 13.31 -10.29 -5.97
CA LYS A 57 14.77 -10.52 -6.00
C LYS A 57 15.22 -11.85 -6.64
N LYS A 58 14.30 -12.72 -7.07
CA LYS A 58 14.62 -13.99 -7.77
C LYS A 58 14.41 -13.95 -9.28
N TRP A 59 13.91 -12.85 -9.85
CA TRP A 59 13.72 -12.75 -11.30
C TRP A 59 15.00 -12.30 -12.05
N ASP A 60 16.05 -11.89 -11.34
CA ASP A 60 17.34 -11.52 -11.96
C ASP A 60 18.24 -12.72 -12.32
N GLU A 61 17.85 -13.97 -11.99
CA GLU A 61 18.72 -15.16 -12.18
C GLU A 61 18.21 -16.20 -13.19
N GLU A 62 17.05 -16.00 -13.83
CA GLU A 62 16.69 -16.81 -15.01
C GLU A 62 17.03 -16.01 -16.27
N GLU A 63 18.32 -15.98 -16.59
CA GLU A 63 18.76 -15.78 -17.97
C GLU A 63 17.97 -16.75 -18.86
N ILE A 64 17.14 -16.19 -19.71
CA ILE A 64 16.57 -16.91 -20.85
C ILE A 64 17.76 -17.21 -21.77
N THR A 65 18.36 -18.39 -21.60
CA THR A 65 19.28 -18.95 -22.57
C THR A 65 18.49 -19.72 -23.63
N ASP A 66 18.54 -19.18 -24.85
CA ASP A 66 18.11 -19.69 -26.19
C ASP A 66 16.71 -20.28 -26.37
#